data_AF-A0A1D6LWA8-F1
#
_entry.id   AF-A0A1D6LWA8-F1
#
_cell.length_a   1.000
_cell.length_b   1.000
_cell.length_c   1.000
_cell.angle_alpha   90.00
_cell.angle_beta   90.00
_cell.angle_gamma   90.00
#
_symmetry.space_group_name_H-M   'P 1'
#
loop_
_entity.id
_entity.type
_entity.pdbx_description
1 polymer ?
#
loop_
_entity_poly.entity_id
_entity_poly.type
_entity_poly.pdbx_seq_one_letter_code
_entity_poly.pdbx_strand_id
1 'polypeptide(L)' 'MKRPRLRPGGAGGAQCPSCAVDGCKADLSKCRDYHRRHKVCETHSKTPIVVVTGREMRFCQQCSRVLYS' A
#
# COMPACT_ATOMS: atom_id res chain seq x y z
N MET A 1 21.15 -15.57 32.05
CA MET A 1 21.22 -16.17 30.70
C MET A 1 20.05 -15.63 29.87
N LYS A 2 20.37 -15.12 28.66
CA LYS A 2 19.52 -14.57 27.56
C LYS A 2 18.46 -13.51 27.88
N ARG A 3 18.87 -12.23 27.89
CA ARG A 3 17.97 -11.07 27.74
C ARG A 3 17.29 -11.16 26.36
N PRO A 4 15.95 -11.10 26.24
CA PRO A 4 15.31 -11.07 24.94
C PRO A 4 15.69 -9.77 24.23
N ARG A 5 16.23 -9.90 23.02
CA ARG A 5 16.53 -8.75 22.16
C ARG A 5 15.21 -8.11 21.75
N LEU A 6 14.83 -6.99 22.37
CA LEU A 6 13.87 -6.05 21.80
C LEU A 6 14.54 -5.42 20.57
N ARG A 7 14.39 -6.05 19.40
CA ARG A 7 14.59 -5.39 18.11
C ARG A 7 13.36 -4.51 17.87
N PRO A 8 13.53 -3.21 17.58
CA PRO A 8 12.47 -2.41 16.99
C PRO A 8 12.34 -2.86 15.53
N GLY A 9 11.26 -3.55 15.18
CA GLY A 9 11.05 -3.97 13.79
C GLY A 9 10.03 -5.09 13.62
N GLY A 10 8.80 -4.70 13.29
CA GLY A 10 7.92 -5.47 12.41
C GLY A 10 7.35 -6.78 12.98
N ALA A 11 6.57 -6.71 14.06
CA ALA A 11 5.53 -7.72 14.29
C ALA A 11 4.40 -7.42 13.27
N GLY A 12 4.03 -8.32 12.35
CA GLY A 12 3.89 -9.75 12.54
C GLY A 12 2.46 -10.13 12.96
N GLY A 13 1.56 -9.16 13.13
CA GLY A 13 0.14 -9.39 12.87
C GLY A 13 -0.08 -9.37 11.37
N ALA A 14 -0.94 -10.22 10.84
CA ALA A 14 -1.41 -10.15 9.47
C ALA A 14 -2.16 -8.83 9.24
N GLN A 15 -1.43 -7.72 9.14
CA GLN A 15 -1.95 -6.47 8.63
C GLN A 15 -2.23 -6.77 7.18
N CYS A 16 -3.51 -7.03 6.87
CA CYS A 16 -3.93 -7.19 5.50
C CYS A 16 -3.35 -6.00 4.75
N PRO A 17 -2.57 -6.22 3.66
CA PRO A 17 -2.08 -5.11 2.89
C PRO A 17 -3.33 -4.37 2.42
N SER A 18 -3.55 -3.17 2.92
CA SER A 18 -4.70 -2.33 2.61
C SER A 18 -4.25 -1.23 1.66
N CYS A 19 -5.21 -0.66 0.93
CA CYS A 19 -4.87 0.36 -0.05
C CYS A 19 -4.27 1.58 0.65
N ALA A 20 -3.19 2.13 0.11
CA ALA A 20 -2.57 3.34 0.62
C ALA A 20 -3.37 4.62 0.26
N VAL A 21 -4.43 4.48 -0.53
CA VAL A 21 -5.31 5.58 -0.93
C VAL A 21 -6.21 5.97 0.24
N ASP A 22 -6.28 7.26 0.50
CA ASP A 22 -7.13 7.89 1.50
C ASP A 22 -8.60 7.57 1.22
N GLY A 23 -9.34 7.18 2.25
CA GLY A 23 -10.72 6.70 2.11
C GLY A 23 -10.85 5.29 1.48
N CYS A 24 -9.76 4.65 1.05
CA CYS A 24 -9.80 3.30 0.50
C CYS A 24 -9.35 2.24 1.51
N LYS A 25 -10.29 1.42 1.98
CA LYS A 25 -10.03 0.28 2.87
C LYS A 25 -10.01 -1.06 2.12
N ALA A 26 -9.73 -1.05 0.82
CA ALA A 26 -9.73 -2.26 0.02
C ALA A 26 -8.64 -3.23 0.50
N ASP A 27 -9.01 -4.49 0.72
CA ASP A 27 -8.10 -5.56 1.11
C ASP A 27 -7.28 -6.07 -0.09
N LEU A 28 -5.96 -5.86 -0.07
CA LEU A 28 -5.04 -6.43 -1.05
C LEU A 28 -4.56 -7.83 -0.68
N SER A 29 -5.03 -8.40 0.44
CA SER A 29 -4.69 -9.77 0.86
C SER A 29 -5.07 -10.81 -0.21
N LYS A 30 -6.16 -10.56 -0.94
CA LYS A 30 -6.62 -11.39 -2.06
C LYS A 30 -6.18 -10.89 -3.44
N CYS A 31 -5.54 -9.72 -3.53
CA CYS A 31 -5.09 -9.15 -4.79
C CYS A 31 -3.76 -9.78 -5.26
N ARG A 32 -3.48 -9.64 -6.58
CA ARG A 32 -2.20 -10.04 -7.18
C ARG A 32 -1.00 -9.37 -6.49
N ASP A 33 0.16 -10.03 -6.53
CA ASP A 33 1.40 -9.55 -5.90
C ASP A 33 1.75 -8.10 -6.28
N TYR A 34 1.53 -7.73 -7.55
CA TYR A 34 1.68 -6.34 -8.05
C TYR A 34 0.96 -5.31 -7.17
N HIS A 35 -0.34 -5.48 -7.00
CA HIS A 35 -1.17 -4.61 -6.15
C HIS A 35 -0.64 -4.58 -4.72
N ARG A 36 -0.28 -5.76 -4.19
CA ARG A 36 0.22 -5.95 -2.83
C ARG A 36 1.54 -5.21 -2.58
N ARG A 37 2.48 -5.27 -3.53
CA ARG A 37 3.76 -4.54 -3.51
C ARG A 37 3.56 -3.03 -3.53
N HIS A 38 2.66 -2.57 -4.40
CA HIS A 38 2.41 -1.14 -4.60
C HIS A 38 1.37 -0.56 -3.64
N LYS A 39 0.78 -1.39 -2.78
CA LYS A 39 -0.31 -1.03 -1.84
C LYS A 39 -1.45 -0.28 -2.53
N VAL A 40 -1.75 -0.67 -3.78
CA VAL A 40 -2.80 -0.07 -4.61
C VAL A 40 -3.79 -1.15 -5.02
N CYS A 41 -5.09 -0.94 -4.82
CA CYS A 41 -6.10 -1.91 -5.24
C CYS A 41 -6.30 -1.86 -6.77
N GLU A 42 -6.98 -2.85 -7.33
CA GLU A 42 -7.17 -2.94 -8.79
C GLU A 42 -7.91 -1.71 -9.35
N THR A 43 -8.89 -1.18 -8.60
CA THR A 43 -9.61 0.04 -8.99
C THR A 43 -8.65 1.21 -9.13
N HIS A 44 -7.84 1.48 -8.10
CA HIS A 44 -6.89 2.59 -8.07
C HIS A 44 -5.68 2.40 -8.99
N SER A 45 -5.33 1.16 -9.34
CA SER A 45 -4.34 0.90 -10.39
C SER A 45 -4.83 1.34 -11.77
N LYS A 46 -6.15 1.35 -11.99
CA LYS A 46 -6.80 1.77 -13.24
C LYS A 46 -7.18 3.25 -13.22
N THR A 47 -7.33 3.84 -12.03
CA THR A 47 -7.66 5.26 -11.88
C THR A 47 -6.41 6.12 -12.11
N PRO A 48 -6.47 7.15 -12.97
CA PRO A 48 -5.35 8.04 -13.18
C PRO A 48 -5.05 8.92 -11.95
N ILE A 49 -6.05 9.25 -11.12
CA ILE A 49 -5.95 10.15 -9.96
C ILE A 49 -6.43 9.41 -8.70
N VAL A 50 -5.65 9.45 -7.63
CA VAL A 50 -5.95 8.82 -6.34
C VAL A 50 -5.60 9.77 -5.20
N VAL A 51 -6.41 9.89 -4.16
CA VAL A 51 -6.10 10.77 -3.03
C VAL A 51 -5.32 9.97 -1.99
N VAL A 52 -4.15 10.41 -1.54
CA VAL A 52 -3.36 9.77 -0.49
C VAL A 52 -3.02 10.86 0.54
N THR A 53 -3.45 10.66 1.79
CA THR A 53 -3.23 11.62 2.88
C THR A 53 -3.75 13.03 2.54
N GLY A 54 -4.91 13.11 1.89
CA GLY A 54 -5.53 14.38 1.47
C GLY A 54 -4.87 15.07 0.27
N ARG A 55 -3.95 14.41 -0.45
CA ARG A 55 -3.34 14.93 -1.68
C ARG A 55 -3.64 14.04 -2.87
N GLU A 56 -4.05 14.63 -3.98
CA GLU A 56 -4.21 13.92 -5.25
C GLU A 56 -2.83 13.48 -5.77
N MET A 57 -2.69 12.19 -6.03
CA MET A 57 -1.54 11.53 -6.61
C MET A 57 -1.94 10.90 -7.94
N ARG A 58 -0.99 10.83 -8.88
CA ARG A 58 -1.20 10.20 -10.18
C ARG A 58 -0.49 8.86 -10.22
N PHE A 59 -1.18 7.81 -10.66
CA PHE A 59 -0.52 6.52 -10.87
C PHE A 59 0.20 6.51 -12.22
N CYS A 60 1.53 6.35 -12.21
CA CYS A 60 2.29 6.18 -13.43
C CYS A 60 2.40 4.68 -13.76
N GLN A 61 1.72 4.25 -14.81
CA GLN A 61 1.75 2.84 -15.26
C GLN A 61 3.16 2.39 -15.67
N GLN A 62 3.96 3.28 -16.28
CA GLN A 62 5.33 2.97 -16.68
C GLN A 62 6.25 2.75 -15.48
N CYS A 63 6.08 3.55 -14.43
CA CYS A 63 6.93 3.47 -13.25
C CYS A 63 6.37 2.49 -12.19
N SER A 64 5.09 2.11 -12.31
CA SER A 64 4.32 1.45 -11.25
C SER A 64 4.49 2.16 -9.90
N ARG A 65 4.54 3.48 -9.93
CA ARG A 65 4.69 4.34 -8.74
C ARG A 65 3.58 5.37 -8.74
N VAL A 66 3.02 5.62 -7.57
CA VAL A 66 2.23 6.83 -7.31
C VAL A 66 3.20 8.01 -7.36
N LEU A 67 3.09 8.82 -8.40
CA LEU A 67 3.82 10.06 -8.56
C LEU A 67 2.94 11.19 -8.02
N TYR A 68 3.55 12.12 -7.28
CA TYR A 68 2.92 13.40 -7.00
C TYR A 68 2.72 14.11 -8.35
N SER A 69 1.51 14.60 -8.61
CA SER A 69 1.31 15.56 -9.70
C SER A 69 1.72 16.95 -9.25
#